data_AF-A0A8H9J4C9-F1
#
_entry.id   AF-A0A8H9J4C9-F1
#
_cell.length_a   1.000
_cell.length_b   1.000
_cell.length_c   1.000
_cell.angle_alpha   90.00
_cell.angle_beta   90.00
_cell.angle_gamma   90.00
#
_symmetry.space_group_name_H-M   'P 1'
#
loop_
_entity.id
_entity.type
_entity.pdbx_description
1 polymer ?
#
loop_
_entity_poly.entity_id
_entity_poly.type
_entity_poly.pdbx_seq_one_letter_code
_entity_poly.pdbx_strand_id
1 'polypeptide(L)'
;MSFTAAQSILAANDPHRAAAGAVLVADDLLWPSRSAVPCPAAVLLEGELRRRGVRTARGHLHVGTADRVPVALRAVFPVTGGEAGLGLAIPGHPSPEVTAAVYSAGAAWLAAAGRTRKVLLAAPRSFCAGVERAIEIVARLLDQRGGPIYVRKEIVHNRHVVDDLRARGAVFVEELSEVPREATVVFSAHGVSPAVRAEAKRRRLNVIDATCPLVTKVHTEARRFAGHGHTVLLIGHAGHEEVEGTLGEAPERTILVESVEDARRVRVPDPSRVSYLTQTTLSVDETAAVVAALRSRFPALRGPASDDICYATTNRQDALKVVAEEADVLLVVGSANSSNSVRLVEMARRQGTPAHLIEDARHLRPEWVTGASVIGLTAGASAPPRLVDAVVSALGGLGPLTVEEREITRETVHFTLPVAVRS
;
A
#
# COMPACT_ATOMS: atom_id res chain seq x y z
N MET A 1 10.59 -39.71 0.21
CA MET A 1 10.12 -39.01 1.42
C MET A 1 10.52 -39.85 2.61
N SER A 2 11.37 -39.35 3.50
CA SER A 2 11.82 -40.11 4.68
C SER A 2 12.03 -39.14 5.84
N PHE A 3 11.34 -39.36 6.94
CA PHE A 3 11.60 -38.69 8.22
C PHE A 3 12.37 -39.66 9.12
N THR A 4 13.48 -39.20 9.71
CA THR A 4 14.20 -39.92 10.76
C THR A 4 14.52 -38.96 11.90
N ALA A 5 14.23 -39.37 13.12
CA ALA A 5 14.50 -38.63 14.34
C ALA A 5 15.59 -39.35 15.16
N ALA A 6 16.57 -38.62 15.69
CA ALA A 6 17.57 -39.11 16.63
C ALA A 6 18.07 -37.96 17.51
N GLN A 7 18.49 -38.27 18.74
CA GLN A 7 18.87 -37.31 19.79
C GLN A 7 20.39 -37.21 20.01
N SER A 8 20.80 -36.14 20.71
CA SER A 8 21.91 -36.04 21.69
C SER A 8 23.18 -35.19 21.40
N ILE A 9 23.18 -34.00 22.02
CA ILE A 9 24.22 -33.28 22.81
C ILE A 9 25.72 -33.37 22.41
N LEU A 10 26.33 -32.24 21.99
CA LEU A 10 27.47 -31.53 22.65
C LEU A 10 27.82 -30.21 21.92
N ALA A 11 29.05 -29.91 21.48
CA ALA A 11 29.52 -28.54 21.09
C ALA A 11 28.62 -27.80 20.03
N ALA A 12 28.66 -26.50 19.69
CA ALA A 12 29.30 -25.28 20.23
C ALA A 12 28.55 -23.96 19.83
N ASN A 13 29.29 -22.89 19.49
CA ASN A 13 28.81 -21.52 19.17
C ASN A 13 28.59 -21.34 17.64
N ASP A 14 27.75 -20.44 17.13
CA ASP A 14 27.13 -19.24 17.74
C ASP A 14 25.63 -19.08 17.39
N PRO A 15 24.71 -19.13 18.38
CA PRO A 15 23.27 -18.96 18.19
C PRO A 15 22.72 -17.54 18.46
N HIS A 16 23.57 -16.53 18.68
CA HIS A 16 23.14 -15.23 19.23
C HIS A 16 22.53 -14.25 18.22
N ARG A 17 21.29 -14.53 17.75
CA ARG A 17 20.31 -13.46 17.44
C ARG A 17 18.84 -13.84 17.38
N ALA A 18 18.47 -15.13 17.46
CA ALA A 18 17.08 -15.49 17.74
C ALA A 18 16.77 -15.17 19.20
N ALA A 19 15.84 -14.22 19.45
CA ALA A 19 15.34 -13.97 20.80
C ALA A 19 14.80 -15.28 21.41
N ALA A 20 15.07 -15.54 22.69
CA ALA A 20 14.81 -16.84 23.32
C ALA A 20 13.38 -17.35 23.05
N GLY A 21 13.27 -18.47 22.33
CA GLY A 21 11.99 -19.07 21.93
C GLY A 21 11.30 -18.43 20.71
N ALA A 22 12.03 -17.81 19.79
CA ALA A 22 11.55 -17.41 18.46
C ALA A 22 11.96 -18.45 17.40
N VAL A 23 11.07 -18.75 16.45
CA VAL A 23 11.37 -19.64 15.31
C VAL A 23 12.29 -18.92 14.33
N LEU A 24 13.40 -19.55 13.96
CA LEU A 24 14.31 -19.03 12.95
C LEU A 24 13.76 -19.34 11.55
N VAL A 25 13.63 -18.31 10.73
CA VAL A 25 13.13 -18.36 9.37
C VAL A 25 14.27 -17.95 8.44
N ALA A 26 14.77 -18.89 7.63
CA ALA A 26 16.03 -18.73 6.91
C ALA A 26 16.01 -17.57 5.90
N ASP A 27 17.03 -16.71 5.89
CA ASP A 27 17.40 -15.85 4.76
C ASP A 27 18.20 -16.64 3.72
N ASP A 28 19.06 -17.55 4.18
CA ASP A 28 19.87 -18.46 3.36
C ASP A 28 19.97 -19.83 4.02
N LEU A 29 20.12 -20.87 3.18
CA LEU A 29 20.60 -22.19 3.59
C LEU A 29 22.10 -22.29 3.29
N LEU A 30 22.92 -22.56 4.30
CA LEU A 30 24.38 -22.61 4.20
C LEU A 30 24.88 -24.04 4.43
N TRP A 31 25.75 -24.55 3.57
CA TRP A 31 26.38 -25.88 3.74
C TRP A 31 27.91 -25.75 3.81
N PRO A 32 28.62 -26.64 4.51
CA PRO A 32 30.08 -26.72 4.43
C PRO A 32 30.62 -27.07 3.04
N SER A 33 29.84 -27.78 2.22
CA SER A 33 30.31 -28.46 1.01
C SER A 33 29.68 -27.97 -0.31
N ARG A 34 28.87 -26.90 -0.28
CA ARG A 34 28.27 -26.29 -1.47
C ARG A 34 27.94 -24.82 -1.23
N SER A 35 27.77 -24.07 -2.31
CA SER A 35 27.31 -22.67 -2.27
C SER A 35 26.00 -22.52 -1.49
N ALA A 36 25.89 -21.37 -0.83
CA ALA A 36 24.67 -20.90 -0.17
C ALA A 36 23.48 -20.91 -1.14
N VAL A 37 22.29 -21.20 -0.61
CA VAL A 37 21.02 -21.11 -1.36
C VAL A 37 20.15 -20.04 -0.70
N PRO A 38 19.83 -18.94 -1.42
CA PRO A 38 19.02 -17.86 -0.86
C PRO A 38 17.56 -18.31 -0.69
N CYS A 39 16.88 -17.74 0.31
CA CYS A 39 15.49 -18.04 0.66
C CYS A 39 14.58 -16.81 0.51
N PRO A 40 14.39 -16.25 -0.71
CA PRO A 40 13.65 -15.00 -0.89
C PRO A 40 12.15 -15.14 -0.52
N ALA A 41 11.56 -16.34 -0.67
CA ALA A 41 10.20 -16.64 -0.24
C ALA A 41 10.02 -16.69 1.29
N ALA A 42 11.08 -16.59 2.09
CA ALA A 42 10.98 -16.84 3.52
C ALA A 42 10.40 -15.64 4.32
N VAL A 43 10.27 -14.46 3.70
CA VAL A 43 9.38 -13.39 4.18
C VAL A 43 7.90 -13.84 4.23
N LEU A 44 7.50 -14.76 3.35
CA LEU A 44 6.15 -15.33 3.30
C LEU A 44 5.92 -16.33 4.45
N LEU A 45 6.93 -17.17 4.73
CA LEU A 45 6.96 -18.06 5.90
C LEU A 45 6.89 -17.26 7.21
N GLU A 46 7.67 -16.19 7.33
CA GLU A 46 7.63 -15.31 8.49
C GLU A 46 6.25 -14.68 8.68
N GLY A 47 5.65 -14.16 7.61
CA GLY A 47 4.30 -13.57 7.66
C GLY A 47 3.24 -14.57 8.12
N GLU A 48 3.30 -15.81 7.63
CA GLU A 48 2.38 -16.88 8.01
C GLU A 48 2.56 -17.34 9.46
N LEU A 49 3.80 -17.43 9.95
CA LEU A 49 4.10 -17.75 11.34
C LEU A 49 3.62 -16.64 12.29
N ARG A 50 3.89 -15.37 11.96
CA ARG A 50 3.45 -14.22 12.77
C ARG A 50 1.93 -14.12 12.87
N ARG A 51 1.19 -14.41 11.78
CA ARG A 51 -0.29 -14.52 11.81
C ARG A 51 -0.81 -15.57 12.80
N ARG A 52 -0.04 -16.64 13.03
CA ARG A 52 -0.35 -17.74 13.96
C ARG A 52 0.13 -17.46 15.39
N GLY A 53 0.54 -16.22 15.70
CA GLY A 53 1.07 -15.83 17.01
C GLY A 53 2.50 -16.32 17.30
N VAL A 54 3.18 -16.92 16.33
CA VAL A 54 4.55 -17.43 16.50
C VAL A 54 5.54 -16.28 16.38
N ARG A 55 6.37 -16.08 17.40
CA ARG A 55 7.51 -15.15 17.34
C ARG A 55 8.57 -15.69 16.37
N THR A 56 9.05 -14.86 15.46
CA THR A 56 10.03 -15.23 14.44
C THR A 56 11.32 -14.41 14.55
N ALA A 57 12.40 -14.97 14.01
CA ALA A 57 13.64 -14.26 13.71
C ALA A 57 14.08 -14.59 12.28
N ARG A 58 14.70 -13.62 11.61
CA ARG A 58 15.40 -13.78 10.33
C ARG A 58 16.89 -14.05 10.58
N GLY A 59 17.53 -14.83 9.72
CA GLY A 59 18.95 -15.19 9.79
C GLY A 59 19.30 -16.40 8.93
N HIS A 60 20.58 -16.73 8.84
CA HIS A 60 21.04 -17.88 8.05
C HIS A 60 20.82 -19.21 8.78
N LEU A 61 20.52 -20.27 8.03
CA LEU A 61 20.39 -21.62 8.55
C LEU A 61 21.53 -22.50 8.03
N HIS A 62 22.43 -22.90 8.92
CA HIS A 62 23.50 -23.83 8.59
C HIS A 62 22.95 -25.27 8.50
N VAL A 63 23.45 -26.02 7.52
CA VAL A 63 22.91 -27.31 7.09
C VAL A 63 24.03 -28.33 6.97
N GLY A 64 23.96 -29.38 7.78
CA GLY A 64 24.98 -30.44 7.82
C GLY A 64 26.20 -30.11 8.67
N THR A 65 26.27 -28.90 9.23
CA THR A 65 27.01 -28.64 10.47
C THR A 65 26.31 -29.35 11.65
N ALA A 66 27.05 -29.61 12.73
CA ALA A 66 26.51 -30.20 13.96
C ALA A 66 25.71 -29.18 14.81
N ASP A 67 24.93 -28.32 14.15
CA ASP A 67 24.29 -27.18 14.78
C ASP A 67 23.04 -27.53 15.59
N ARG A 68 22.92 -26.86 16.74
CA ARG A 68 22.11 -27.24 17.89
C ARG A 68 20.62 -26.88 17.79
N VAL A 69 20.16 -26.52 16.61
CA VAL A 69 18.78 -26.07 16.37
C VAL A 69 18.09 -27.08 15.45
N PRO A 70 17.11 -27.86 15.92
CA PRO A 70 16.43 -28.82 15.07
C PRO A 70 15.71 -28.11 13.91
N VAL A 71 16.09 -28.49 12.70
CA VAL A 71 15.52 -28.01 11.45
C VAL A 71 14.15 -28.67 11.25
N ALA A 72 13.08 -27.90 11.41
CA ALA A 72 11.72 -28.40 11.24
C ALA A 72 11.28 -28.41 9.76
N LEU A 73 11.85 -27.53 8.94
CA LEU A 73 11.60 -27.46 7.50
C LEU A 73 12.90 -27.13 6.77
N ARG A 74 13.23 -27.89 5.72
CA ARG A 74 14.23 -27.51 4.73
C ARG A 74 13.83 -28.07 3.36
N ALA A 75 13.66 -27.19 2.39
CA ALA A 75 13.47 -27.54 1.00
C ALA A 75 14.31 -26.64 0.09
N VAL A 76 14.68 -27.16 -1.07
CA VAL A 76 15.37 -26.45 -2.16
C VAL A 76 14.62 -26.77 -3.44
N PHE A 77 14.42 -25.75 -4.28
CA PHE A 77 13.67 -25.85 -5.52
C PHE A 77 14.47 -25.22 -6.67
N PRO A 78 14.36 -25.74 -7.91
CA PRO A 78 14.82 -25.02 -9.08
C PRO A 78 13.98 -23.74 -9.26
N VAL A 79 14.64 -22.65 -9.61
CA VAL A 79 14.02 -21.35 -9.91
C VAL A 79 14.66 -20.74 -11.16
N THR A 80 14.11 -19.64 -11.66
CA THR A 80 14.67 -18.91 -12.80
C THR A 80 16.10 -18.46 -12.46
N GLY A 81 17.09 -19.04 -13.15
CA GLY A 81 18.51 -18.70 -12.96
C GLY A 81 19.24 -19.41 -11.81
N GLY A 82 18.64 -20.39 -11.13
CA GLY A 82 19.35 -21.11 -10.07
C GLY A 82 18.47 -21.99 -9.17
N GLU A 83 18.78 -21.98 -7.86
CA GLU A 83 18.01 -22.66 -6.83
C GLU A 83 17.56 -21.65 -5.75
N ALA A 84 16.39 -21.88 -5.15
CA ALA A 84 15.92 -21.14 -3.98
C ALA A 84 15.52 -22.09 -2.84
N GLY A 85 15.66 -21.60 -1.60
CA GLY A 85 15.41 -22.36 -0.39
C GLY A 85 14.14 -21.93 0.37
N LEU A 86 13.61 -22.86 1.15
CA LEU A 86 12.70 -22.59 2.27
C LEU A 86 13.25 -23.29 3.52
N GLY A 87 13.45 -22.55 4.61
CA GLY A 87 14.05 -23.07 5.84
C GLY A 87 13.37 -22.55 7.10
N LEU A 88 13.04 -23.46 8.02
CA LEU A 88 12.57 -23.17 9.38
C LEU A 88 13.35 -24.02 10.39
N ALA A 89 13.80 -23.41 11.48
CA ALA A 89 14.43 -24.10 12.59
C ALA A 89 13.82 -23.64 13.92
N ILE A 90 13.56 -24.59 14.82
CA ILE A 90 12.88 -24.31 16.09
C ILE A 90 13.88 -24.49 17.23
N PRO A 91 14.30 -23.42 17.94
CA PRO A 91 15.28 -23.55 19.01
C PRO A 91 14.68 -24.14 20.29
N GLY A 92 15.44 -25.04 20.92
CA GLY A 92 15.13 -25.61 22.24
C GLY A 92 13.93 -26.56 22.25
N HIS A 93 13.08 -26.42 23.26
CA HIS A 93 11.86 -27.22 23.44
C HIS A 93 10.63 -26.34 23.17
N PRO A 94 10.12 -26.29 21.92
CA PRO A 94 8.91 -25.56 21.61
C PRO A 94 7.67 -26.18 22.27
N SER A 95 6.63 -25.38 22.44
CA SER A 95 5.31 -25.91 22.82
C SER A 95 4.69 -26.71 21.65
N PRO A 96 3.71 -27.59 21.92
CA PRO A 96 2.97 -28.29 20.87
C PRO A 96 2.32 -27.35 19.86
N GLU A 97 1.82 -26.19 20.30
CA GLU A 97 1.16 -25.19 19.46
C GLU A 97 2.15 -24.53 18.49
N VAL A 98 3.33 -24.11 18.97
CA VAL A 98 4.40 -23.57 18.12
C VAL A 98 4.86 -24.62 17.10
N THR A 99 4.97 -25.87 17.54
CA THR A 99 5.41 -26.99 16.69
C THR A 99 4.39 -27.26 15.58
N ALA A 100 3.10 -27.36 15.91
CA ALA A 100 2.01 -27.52 14.95
C ALA A 100 1.90 -26.32 13.99
N ALA A 101 2.04 -25.09 14.50
CA ALA A 101 2.03 -23.89 13.69
C ALA A 101 3.16 -23.87 12.65
N VAL A 102 4.38 -24.28 13.05
CA VAL A 102 5.54 -24.39 12.16
C VAL A 102 5.35 -25.44 11.07
N TYR A 103 4.95 -26.66 11.42
CA TYR A 103 4.74 -27.71 10.42
C TYR A 103 3.61 -27.36 9.45
N SER A 104 2.51 -26.80 9.93
CA SER A 104 1.38 -26.41 9.08
C SER A 104 1.70 -25.19 8.20
N ALA A 105 2.46 -24.20 8.69
CA ALA A 105 2.91 -23.07 7.87
C ALA A 105 3.90 -23.52 6.79
N GLY A 106 4.85 -24.39 7.15
CA GLY A 106 5.78 -25.02 6.21
C GLY A 106 5.05 -25.82 5.14
N ALA A 107 4.12 -26.70 5.53
CA ALA A 107 3.33 -27.51 4.60
C ALA A 107 2.50 -26.65 3.63
N ALA A 108 1.89 -25.57 4.09
CA ALA A 108 1.12 -24.67 3.24
C ALA A 108 1.99 -23.98 2.16
N TRP A 109 3.18 -23.49 2.54
CA TRP A 109 4.11 -22.91 1.56
C TRP A 109 4.80 -23.94 0.67
N LEU A 110 5.06 -25.16 1.15
CA LEU A 110 5.48 -26.28 0.30
C LEU A 110 4.43 -26.61 -0.77
N ALA A 111 3.14 -26.58 -0.43
CA ALA A 111 2.05 -26.82 -1.39
C ALA A 111 1.93 -25.70 -2.45
N ALA A 112 2.43 -24.49 -2.15
CA ALA A 112 2.57 -23.40 -3.10
C ALA A 112 3.91 -23.45 -3.88
N ALA A 113 4.89 -24.26 -3.48
CA ALA A 113 6.22 -24.29 -4.07
C ALA A 113 6.36 -25.25 -5.27
N GLY A 114 7.48 -25.16 -5.99
CA GLY A 114 7.88 -26.05 -7.08
C GLY A 114 7.13 -25.88 -8.41
N ARG A 115 6.25 -24.89 -8.53
CA ARG A 115 5.44 -24.64 -9.74
C ARG A 115 5.99 -23.46 -10.53
N THR A 116 6.08 -23.61 -11.86
CA THR A 116 6.33 -22.51 -12.78
C THR A 116 5.15 -21.53 -12.76
N ARG A 117 5.45 -20.22 -12.70
CA ARG A 117 4.44 -19.15 -12.69
C ARG A 117 4.83 -17.98 -13.59
N LYS A 118 3.82 -17.22 -13.99
CA LYS A 118 3.93 -15.89 -14.59
C LYS A 118 3.42 -14.84 -13.59
N VAL A 119 4.16 -13.75 -13.39
CA VAL A 119 3.65 -12.53 -12.77
C VAL A 119 3.41 -11.49 -13.87
N LEU A 120 2.18 -10.99 -13.94
CA LEU A 120 1.79 -9.87 -14.79
C LEU A 120 1.82 -8.58 -13.99
N LEU A 121 2.81 -7.72 -14.26
CA LEU A 121 2.94 -6.42 -13.62
C LEU A 121 2.13 -5.37 -14.37
N ALA A 122 1.12 -4.79 -13.72
CA ALA A 122 0.38 -3.66 -14.29
C ALA A 122 1.28 -2.42 -14.38
N ALA A 123 1.26 -1.68 -15.50
CA ALA A 123 1.93 -0.40 -15.63
C ALA A 123 1.01 0.66 -16.28
N PRO A 124 0.80 1.82 -15.62
CA PRO A 124 1.46 2.29 -14.40
C PRO A 124 0.95 1.65 -13.09
N ARG A 125 1.81 1.67 -12.07
CA ARG A 125 1.57 1.21 -10.69
C ARG A 125 2.40 2.05 -9.71
N SER A 126 2.23 1.84 -8.41
CA SER A 126 3.02 2.50 -7.35
C SER A 126 2.87 4.03 -7.38
N PHE A 127 3.84 4.76 -6.82
CA PHE A 127 3.81 6.23 -6.68
C PHE A 127 3.31 7.02 -7.89
N CYS A 128 2.59 8.11 -7.62
CA CYS A 128 2.26 9.15 -8.60
C CYS A 128 2.93 10.47 -8.23
N ALA A 129 2.97 11.43 -9.15
CA ALA A 129 3.68 12.71 -8.99
C ALA A 129 3.25 13.52 -7.74
N GLY A 130 1.99 13.40 -7.32
CA GLY A 130 1.50 14.04 -6.09
C GLY A 130 2.08 13.41 -4.82
N VAL A 131 2.20 12.08 -4.81
CA VAL A 131 2.76 11.30 -3.71
C VAL A 131 4.27 11.47 -3.62
N GLU A 132 4.99 11.39 -4.75
CA GLU A 132 6.44 11.61 -4.81
C GLU A 132 6.79 13.00 -4.26
N ARG A 133 6.11 14.05 -4.75
CA ARG A 133 6.27 15.42 -4.26
C ARG A 133 6.03 15.52 -2.75
N ALA A 134 4.99 14.87 -2.22
CA ALA A 134 4.65 14.98 -0.80
C ALA A 134 5.69 14.28 0.11
N ILE A 135 6.16 13.10 -0.29
CA ILE A 135 7.23 12.38 0.41
C ILE A 135 8.54 13.17 0.34
N GLU A 136 8.89 13.70 -0.84
CA GLU A 136 10.11 14.48 -1.05
C GLU A 136 10.13 15.78 -0.22
N ILE A 137 8.98 16.46 -0.05
CA ILE A 137 8.85 17.62 0.82
C ILE A 137 9.27 17.28 2.26
N VAL A 138 8.74 16.20 2.84
CA VAL A 138 9.06 15.82 4.23
C VAL A 138 10.51 15.34 4.33
N ALA A 139 10.97 14.54 3.36
CA ALA A 139 12.36 14.08 3.29
C ALA A 139 13.36 15.25 3.29
N ARG A 140 13.20 16.20 2.36
CA ARG A 140 14.09 17.36 2.27
C ARG A 140 14.03 18.27 3.49
N LEU A 141 12.87 18.43 4.12
CA LEU A 141 12.76 19.19 5.38
C LEU A 141 13.57 18.55 6.51
N LEU A 142 13.52 17.22 6.63
CA LEU A 142 14.32 16.47 7.61
C LEU A 142 15.82 16.59 7.31
N ASP A 143 16.22 16.51 6.04
CA ASP A 143 17.63 16.60 5.62
C ASP A 143 18.19 18.03 5.79
N GLN A 144 17.37 19.07 5.55
CA GLN A 144 17.77 20.49 5.67
C GLN A 144 17.73 21.03 7.10
N ARG A 145 16.83 20.53 7.96
CA ARG A 145 16.51 21.14 9.27
C ARG A 145 16.68 20.20 10.47
N GLY A 146 16.84 18.91 10.23
CA GLY A 146 16.68 17.88 11.26
C GLY A 146 15.23 17.68 11.70
N GLY A 147 15.02 16.79 12.66
CA GLY A 147 13.73 16.57 13.31
C GLY A 147 13.58 17.37 14.63
N PRO A 148 12.35 17.52 15.14
CA PRO A 148 11.09 16.98 14.60
C PRO A 148 10.49 17.87 13.49
N ILE A 149 10.10 17.24 12.38
CA ILE A 149 9.19 17.85 11.38
C ILE A 149 7.80 17.29 11.64
N TYR A 150 6.85 18.15 11.97
CA TYR A 150 5.47 17.72 12.22
C TYR A 150 4.73 17.55 10.89
N VAL A 151 3.89 16.54 10.80
CA VAL A 151 2.98 16.31 9.66
C VAL A 151 1.57 16.16 10.20
N ARG A 152 0.61 16.96 9.72
CA ARG A 152 -0.80 16.79 10.11
C ARG A 152 -1.40 15.65 9.29
N LYS A 153 -1.89 14.63 9.98
CA LYS A 153 -2.27 13.30 9.46
C LYS A 153 -1.12 12.61 8.72
N GLU A 154 -1.36 11.42 8.16
CA GLU A 154 -0.36 10.73 7.35
C GLU A 154 -0.06 11.54 6.07
N ILE A 155 1.23 11.66 5.69
CA ILE A 155 1.62 12.43 4.49
C ILE A 155 0.94 11.89 3.23
N VAL A 156 0.80 10.56 3.17
CA VAL A 156 0.06 9.74 2.21
C VAL A 156 -0.41 8.49 2.95
N HIS A 157 -1.53 7.88 2.54
CA HIS A 157 -2.02 6.62 3.11
C HIS A 157 -1.16 5.41 2.69
N ASN A 158 0.04 5.28 3.28
CA ASN A 158 0.84 4.07 3.22
C ASN A 158 1.73 3.92 4.46
N ARG A 159 1.51 2.85 5.22
CA ARG A 159 2.20 2.61 6.48
C ARG A 159 3.73 2.59 6.34
N HIS A 160 4.27 1.96 5.29
CA HIS A 160 5.72 1.87 5.11
C HIS A 160 6.35 3.24 4.87
N VAL A 161 5.71 4.11 4.07
CA VAL A 161 6.16 5.50 3.87
C VAL A 161 6.14 6.28 5.19
N VAL A 162 5.08 6.14 5.98
CA VAL A 162 4.92 6.84 7.25
C VAL A 162 5.94 6.34 8.27
N ASP A 163 6.14 5.04 8.40
CA ASP A 163 7.12 4.43 9.32
C ASP A 163 8.58 4.75 8.89
N ASP A 164 8.89 4.79 7.58
CA ASP A 164 10.19 5.26 7.07
C ASP A 164 10.48 6.72 7.47
N LEU A 165 9.48 7.60 7.36
CA LEU A 165 9.62 9.02 7.72
C LEU A 165 9.66 9.23 9.22
N ARG A 166 8.91 8.45 10.02
CA ARG A 166 9.01 8.43 11.49
C ARG A 166 10.44 8.07 11.92
N ALA A 167 11.04 7.04 11.31
CA ALA A 167 12.40 6.62 11.61
C ALA A 167 13.46 7.71 11.28
N ARG A 168 13.15 8.64 10.37
CA ARG A 168 13.97 9.81 10.04
C ARG A 168 13.68 11.06 10.89
N GLY A 169 12.70 11.03 11.78
CA GLY A 169 12.35 12.14 12.69
C GLY A 169 11.10 12.94 12.31
N ALA A 170 10.23 12.44 11.42
CA ALA A 170 8.90 13.02 11.23
C ALA A 170 7.96 12.64 12.39
N VAL A 171 7.16 13.60 12.84
CA VAL A 171 6.14 13.41 13.90
C VAL A 171 4.76 13.64 13.29
N PHE A 172 4.05 12.54 13.06
CA PHE A 172 2.68 12.56 12.54
C PHE A 172 1.71 12.83 13.70
N VAL A 173 0.87 13.86 13.56
CA VAL A 173 -0.11 14.30 14.57
C VAL A 173 -1.51 14.29 13.99
N GLU A 174 -2.52 14.10 14.83
CA GLU A 174 -3.91 14.14 14.38
C GLU A 174 -4.38 15.58 14.19
N GLU A 175 -4.09 16.46 15.15
CA GLU A 175 -4.53 17.85 15.13
C GLU A 175 -3.42 18.87 15.40
N LEU A 176 -3.64 20.10 14.93
CA LEU A 176 -2.64 21.16 15.08
C LEU A 176 -2.40 21.57 16.53
N SER A 177 -3.34 21.31 17.44
CA SER A 177 -3.19 21.55 18.88
C SER A 177 -1.97 20.84 19.47
N GLU A 178 -1.59 19.67 18.93
CA GLU A 178 -0.46 18.84 19.35
C GLU A 178 0.91 19.39 18.91
N VAL A 179 0.94 20.23 17.87
CA VAL A 179 2.18 20.80 17.31
C VAL A 179 2.66 21.96 18.21
N PRO A 180 3.93 22.01 18.67
CA PRO A 180 4.47 23.15 19.39
C PRO A 180 4.32 24.47 18.61
N ARG A 181 4.23 25.61 19.31
CA ARG A 181 4.21 26.92 18.66
C ARG A 181 5.48 27.13 17.83
N GLU A 182 5.36 27.82 16.71
CA GLU A 182 6.46 28.19 15.80
C GLU A 182 7.20 27.00 15.14
N ALA A 183 6.82 25.76 15.46
CA ALA A 183 7.36 24.56 14.83
C ALA A 183 6.97 24.45 13.33
N THR A 184 7.77 23.67 12.61
CA THR A 184 7.50 23.34 11.20
C THR A 184 6.41 22.27 11.11
N VAL A 185 5.34 22.55 10.36
CA VAL A 185 4.26 21.61 10.09
C VAL A 185 4.04 21.43 8.59
N VAL A 186 3.84 20.20 8.16
CA VAL A 186 3.49 19.83 6.78
C VAL A 186 2.03 19.40 6.72
N PHE A 187 1.26 19.92 5.77
CA PHE A 187 -0.08 19.40 5.46
C PHE A 187 0.02 18.23 4.47
N SER A 188 -0.79 17.18 4.66
CA SER A 188 -0.77 15.95 3.85
C SER A 188 -1.08 16.18 2.36
N ALA A 189 -0.76 15.20 1.52
CA ALA A 189 -1.07 15.24 0.09
C ALA A 189 -2.58 15.37 -0.20
N HIS A 190 -3.43 14.90 0.72
CA HIS A 190 -4.89 14.91 0.65
C HIS A 190 -5.50 16.30 0.84
N GLY A 191 -4.72 17.29 1.32
CA GLY A 191 -5.18 18.64 1.55
C GLY A 191 -5.86 18.85 2.90
N VAL A 192 -6.10 20.13 3.21
CA VAL A 192 -6.73 20.56 4.47
C VAL A 192 -7.67 21.75 4.22
N SER A 193 -8.72 21.84 5.03
CA SER A 193 -9.72 22.89 4.94
C SER A 193 -9.17 24.29 5.29
N PRO A 194 -9.83 25.37 4.84
CA PRO A 194 -9.51 26.75 5.25
C PRO A 194 -9.47 26.97 6.76
N ALA A 195 -10.28 26.22 7.54
CA ALA A 195 -10.28 26.31 9.00
C ALA A 195 -8.94 25.85 9.61
N VAL A 196 -8.39 24.72 9.14
CA VAL A 196 -7.07 24.22 9.56
C VAL A 196 -5.96 25.19 9.16
N ARG A 197 -6.05 25.78 7.96
CA ARG A 197 -5.10 26.82 7.48
C ARG A 197 -5.15 28.08 8.37
N ALA A 198 -6.34 28.52 8.75
CA ALA A 198 -6.53 29.66 9.65
C ALA A 198 -6.03 29.37 11.07
N GLU A 199 -6.20 28.15 11.57
CA GLU A 199 -5.64 27.72 12.85
C GLU A 199 -4.11 27.73 12.83
N ALA A 200 -3.47 27.16 11.80
CA ALA A 200 -2.02 27.14 11.70
C ALA A 200 -1.42 28.56 11.73
N LYS A 201 -2.05 29.50 10.99
CA LYS A 201 -1.71 30.93 11.02
C LYS A 201 -1.89 31.55 12.42
N ARG A 202 -3.00 31.26 13.09
CA ARG A 202 -3.30 31.74 14.46
C ARG A 202 -2.30 31.19 15.50
N ARG A 203 -1.83 29.95 15.33
CA ARG A 203 -0.80 29.29 16.16
C ARG A 203 0.64 29.66 15.76
N ARG A 204 0.81 30.50 14.72
CA ARG A 204 2.11 30.93 14.16
C ARG A 204 3.01 29.77 13.73
N LEU A 205 2.44 28.70 13.18
CA LEU A 205 3.21 27.55 12.69
C LEU A 205 3.92 27.88 11.37
N ASN A 206 5.11 27.31 11.17
CA ASN A 206 5.82 27.38 9.89
C ASN A 206 5.27 26.29 8.95
N VAL A 207 4.24 26.64 8.17
CA VAL A 207 3.50 25.72 7.32
C VAL A 207 4.21 25.48 5.98
N ILE A 208 4.43 24.22 5.62
CA ILE A 208 4.72 23.80 4.25
C ILE A 208 3.53 22.99 3.74
N ASP A 209 3.03 23.33 2.56
CA ASP A 209 1.85 22.68 1.99
C ASP A 209 2.23 21.61 0.95
N ALA A 210 2.08 20.34 1.34
CA ALA A 210 2.29 19.21 0.45
C ALA A 210 1.02 18.75 -0.29
N THR A 211 -0.12 19.45 -0.15
CA THR A 211 -1.36 19.17 -0.90
C THR A 211 -1.05 18.93 -2.38
N CYS A 212 -1.62 17.88 -2.96
CA CYS A 212 -1.46 17.58 -4.37
C CYS A 212 -2.03 18.74 -5.22
N PRO A 213 -1.34 19.21 -6.29
CA PRO A 213 -1.87 20.25 -7.16
C PRO A 213 -3.23 19.91 -7.78
N LEU A 214 -3.53 18.62 -7.99
CA LEU A 214 -4.83 18.16 -8.51
C LEU A 214 -5.94 18.26 -7.46
N VAL A 215 -5.64 18.02 -6.18
CA VAL A 215 -6.58 18.31 -5.07
C VAL A 215 -6.79 19.82 -4.92
N THR A 216 -5.71 20.61 -5.08
CA THR A 216 -5.78 22.08 -5.05
C THR A 216 -6.66 22.66 -6.17
N LYS A 217 -6.73 21.99 -7.33
CA LYS A 217 -7.66 22.28 -8.43
C LYS A 217 -9.11 22.09 -7.96
N VAL A 218 -9.46 20.93 -7.38
CA VAL A 218 -10.81 20.65 -6.82
C VAL A 218 -11.20 21.68 -5.76
N HIS A 219 -10.33 21.97 -4.79
CA HIS A 219 -10.54 23.02 -3.77
C HIS A 219 -10.81 24.42 -4.39
N THR A 220 -10.20 24.72 -5.53
CA THR A 220 -10.37 25.99 -6.23
C THR A 220 -11.67 26.02 -7.04
N GLU A 221 -12.07 24.91 -7.66
CA GLU A 221 -13.35 24.79 -8.34
C GLU A 221 -14.53 24.79 -7.36
N ALA A 222 -14.39 24.21 -6.16
CA ALA A 222 -15.40 24.26 -5.10
C ALA A 222 -15.74 25.71 -4.71
N ARG A 223 -14.71 26.50 -4.37
CA ARG A 223 -14.84 27.94 -4.12
C ARG A 223 -15.40 28.69 -5.32
N ARG A 224 -14.96 28.35 -6.54
CA ARG A 224 -15.44 29.00 -7.77
C ARG A 224 -16.93 28.76 -7.96
N PHE A 225 -17.41 27.53 -7.90
CA PHE A 225 -18.83 27.22 -8.10
C PHE A 225 -19.70 27.83 -6.99
N ALA A 226 -19.30 27.70 -5.73
CA ALA A 226 -20.01 28.31 -4.61
C ALA A 226 -20.07 29.85 -4.72
N GLY A 227 -18.96 30.50 -5.12
CA GLY A 227 -18.90 31.95 -5.37
C GLY A 227 -19.78 32.42 -6.54
N HIS A 228 -19.97 31.56 -7.55
CA HIS A 228 -20.97 31.77 -8.61
C HIS A 228 -22.39 31.37 -8.19
N GLY A 229 -22.63 31.12 -6.89
CA GLY A 229 -23.94 30.82 -6.31
C GLY A 229 -24.49 29.43 -6.64
N HIS A 230 -23.68 28.52 -7.17
CA HIS A 230 -24.08 27.12 -7.37
C HIS A 230 -24.13 26.36 -6.03
N THR A 231 -24.96 25.33 -5.97
CA THR A 231 -24.81 24.23 -5.00
C THR A 231 -23.82 23.23 -5.60
N VAL A 232 -22.80 22.85 -4.85
CA VAL A 232 -21.77 21.89 -5.26
C VAL A 232 -22.13 20.52 -4.70
N LEU A 233 -22.32 19.53 -5.57
CA LEU A 233 -22.46 18.13 -5.19
C LEU A 233 -21.08 17.49 -5.25
N LEU A 234 -20.44 17.30 -4.10
CA LEU A 234 -19.15 16.63 -4.02
C LEU A 234 -19.39 15.12 -4.02
N ILE A 235 -18.93 14.43 -5.04
CA ILE A 235 -18.94 12.97 -5.10
C ILE A 235 -17.68 12.46 -4.39
N GLY A 236 -17.83 11.64 -3.35
CA GLY A 236 -16.71 11.20 -2.53
C GLY A 236 -17.16 10.30 -1.37
N HIS A 237 -16.21 9.83 -0.56
CA HIS A 237 -16.51 9.04 0.64
C HIS A 237 -16.45 9.89 1.92
N ALA A 238 -17.44 9.75 2.79
CA ALA A 238 -17.49 10.47 4.08
C ALA A 238 -16.27 10.13 4.96
N GLY A 239 -15.73 11.13 5.67
CA GLY A 239 -14.59 10.97 6.57
C GLY A 239 -13.22 10.79 5.89
N HIS A 240 -13.13 10.81 4.55
CA HIS A 240 -11.84 10.84 3.86
C HIS A 240 -11.24 12.24 3.90
N GLU A 241 -9.95 12.38 4.23
CA GLU A 241 -9.28 13.69 4.45
C GLU A 241 -9.48 14.69 3.29
N GLU A 242 -9.39 14.21 2.06
CA GLU A 242 -9.59 15.01 0.84
C GLU A 242 -11.03 15.54 0.70
N VAL A 243 -12.01 14.76 1.15
CA VAL A 243 -13.42 15.13 1.16
C VAL A 243 -13.67 16.17 2.25
N GLU A 244 -13.16 15.96 3.47
CA GLU A 244 -13.22 16.96 4.55
C GLU A 244 -12.52 18.27 4.18
N GLY A 245 -11.37 18.19 3.49
CA GLY A 245 -10.64 19.31 2.93
C GLY A 245 -11.48 20.11 1.94
N THR A 246 -12.11 19.42 0.98
CA THR A 246 -12.92 20.02 -0.09
C THR A 246 -14.26 20.56 0.41
N LEU A 247 -14.96 19.84 1.29
CA LEU A 247 -16.20 20.30 1.95
C LEU A 247 -15.96 21.63 2.69
N GLY A 248 -14.83 21.71 3.41
CA GLY A 248 -14.46 22.90 4.17
C GLY A 248 -14.16 24.16 3.33
N GLU A 249 -13.95 24.04 2.02
CA GLU A 249 -13.74 25.20 1.13
C GLU A 249 -15.03 25.99 0.87
N ALA A 250 -16.20 25.35 0.96
CA ALA A 250 -17.51 25.99 0.78
C ALA A 250 -18.64 25.23 1.50
N PRO A 251 -18.61 25.11 2.84
CA PRO A 251 -19.50 24.21 3.58
C PRO A 251 -20.99 24.55 3.39
N GLU A 252 -21.36 25.83 3.44
CA GLU A 252 -22.74 26.31 3.26
C GLU A 252 -23.32 26.09 1.84
N ARG A 253 -22.51 25.57 0.91
CA ARG A 253 -22.87 25.37 -0.50
C ARG A 253 -22.51 24.00 -1.04
N THR A 254 -21.92 23.12 -0.23
CA THR A 254 -21.42 21.82 -0.68
C THR A 254 -22.15 20.68 0.02
N ILE A 255 -22.64 19.71 -0.74
CA ILE A 255 -23.36 18.55 -0.24
C ILE A 255 -22.63 17.29 -0.72
N LEU A 256 -22.32 16.37 0.19
CA LEU A 256 -21.69 15.09 -0.12
C LEU A 256 -22.70 14.13 -0.77
N VAL A 257 -22.24 13.37 -1.78
CA VAL A 257 -22.99 12.34 -2.49
C VAL A 257 -22.08 11.11 -2.64
N GLU A 258 -22.38 10.02 -1.95
CA GLU A 258 -21.51 8.82 -1.95
C GLU A 258 -21.95 7.78 -3.00
N SER A 259 -23.24 7.76 -3.33
CA SER A 259 -23.83 6.71 -4.19
C SER A 259 -24.84 7.22 -5.22
N VAL A 260 -25.23 6.33 -6.13
CA VAL A 260 -26.34 6.53 -7.08
C VAL A 260 -27.67 6.79 -6.35
N GLU A 261 -27.86 6.22 -5.16
CA GLU A 261 -29.08 6.41 -4.38
C GLU A 261 -29.10 7.77 -3.68
N ASP A 262 -27.95 8.25 -3.20
CA ASP A 262 -27.80 9.62 -2.70
C ASP A 262 -28.01 10.63 -3.84
N ALA A 263 -27.43 10.36 -5.02
CA ALA A 263 -27.67 11.14 -6.23
C ALA A 263 -29.16 11.21 -6.61
N ARG A 264 -29.94 10.15 -6.34
CA ARG A 264 -31.40 10.13 -6.54
C ARG A 264 -32.20 10.88 -5.46
N ARG A 265 -31.68 11.00 -4.25
CA ARG A 265 -32.39 11.57 -3.09
C ARG A 265 -31.98 13.00 -2.73
N VAL A 266 -30.77 13.41 -3.10
CA VAL A 266 -30.19 14.71 -2.72
C VAL A 266 -31.12 15.87 -3.09
N ARG A 267 -31.28 16.80 -2.15
CA ARG A 267 -32.10 18.01 -2.31
C ARG A 267 -31.18 19.21 -2.40
N VAL A 268 -31.46 20.11 -3.35
CA VAL A 268 -30.70 21.33 -3.58
C VAL A 268 -31.68 22.52 -3.57
N PRO A 269 -31.28 23.72 -3.10
CA PRO A 269 -32.17 24.89 -3.08
C PRO A 269 -32.61 25.35 -4.48
N ASP A 270 -31.73 25.22 -5.49
CA ASP A 270 -31.98 25.62 -6.87
C ASP A 270 -31.47 24.53 -7.84
N PRO A 271 -32.38 23.68 -8.39
CA PRO A 271 -32.03 22.64 -9.36
C PRO A 271 -31.42 23.15 -10.68
N SER A 272 -31.52 24.45 -11.00
CA SER A 272 -30.91 25.07 -12.18
C SER A 272 -29.47 25.53 -11.96
N ARG A 273 -29.04 25.64 -10.69
CA ARG A 273 -27.71 26.12 -10.27
C ARG A 273 -26.97 25.07 -9.46
N VAL A 274 -26.77 23.91 -10.08
CA VAL A 274 -26.02 22.79 -9.50
C VAL A 274 -24.72 22.58 -10.27
N SER A 275 -23.63 22.38 -9.55
CA SER A 275 -22.39 21.83 -10.07
C SER A 275 -22.07 20.53 -9.35
N TYR A 276 -21.23 19.67 -9.93
CA TYR A 276 -20.58 18.59 -9.20
C TYR A 276 -19.06 18.70 -9.26
N LEU A 277 -18.41 18.08 -8.29
CA LEU A 277 -16.97 17.82 -8.23
C LEU A 277 -16.77 16.38 -7.74
N THR A 278 -15.57 15.82 -7.88
CA THR A 278 -15.27 14.48 -7.35
C THR A 278 -14.01 14.45 -6.50
N GLN A 279 -13.96 13.52 -5.55
CA GLN A 279 -12.72 13.06 -4.95
C GLN A 279 -11.82 12.46 -6.06
N THR A 280 -10.51 12.69 -5.99
CA THR A 280 -9.54 12.35 -7.04
C THR A 280 -9.24 10.85 -7.16
N THR A 281 -9.60 10.05 -6.14
CA THR A 281 -9.25 8.63 -6.00
C THR A 281 -10.44 7.66 -6.07
N LEU A 282 -11.53 8.04 -6.76
CA LEU A 282 -12.73 7.20 -6.92
C LEU A 282 -12.59 6.18 -8.07
N SER A 283 -13.49 5.19 -8.11
CA SER A 283 -13.65 4.38 -9.32
C SER A 283 -14.26 5.23 -10.44
N VAL A 284 -13.67 5.16 -11.63
CA VAL A 284 -14.15 5.88 -12.82
C VAL A 284 -15.56 5.42 -13.19
N ASP A 285 -15.76 4.10 -13.26
CA ASP A 285 -17.00 3.47 -13.70
C ASP A 285 -18.16 3.71 -12.70
N GLU A 286 -17.89 3.67 -11.39
CA GLU A 286 -18.88 4.02 -10.35
C GLU A 286 -19.28 5.50 -10.43
N THR A 287 -18.28 6.38 -10.53
CA THR A 287 -18.50 7.83 -10.51
C THR A 287 -19.29 8.27 -11.74
N ALA A 288 -19.04 7.65 -12.91
CA ALA A 288 -19.84 7.86 -14.11
C ALA A 288 -21.32 7.53 -13.88
N ALA A 289 -21.65 6.46 -13.16
CA ALA A 289 -23.03 6.10 -12.81
C ALA A 289 -23.68 7.12 -11.84
N VAL A 290 -22.93 7.62 -10.85
CA VAL A 290 -23.40 8.70 -9.95
C VAL A 290 -23.67 9.98 -10.73
N VAL A 291 -22.73 10.41 -11.60
CA VAL A 291 -22.88 11.59 -12.45
C VAL A 291 -24.05 11.44 -13.42
N ALA A 292 -24.28 10.26 -14.00
CA ALA A 292 -25.45 10.00 -14.85
C ALA A 292 -26.78 10.18 -14.09
N ALA A 293 -26.86 9.66 -12.86
CA ALA A 293 -28.03 9.86 -12.00
C ALA A 293 -28.26 11.33 -11.62
N LEU A 294 -27.17 12.07 -11.32
CA LEU A 294 -27.24 13.51 -11.07
C LEU A 294 -27.70 14.30 -12.30
N ARG A 295 -27.15 14.02 -13.49
CA ARG A 295 -27.55 14.66 -14.76
C ARG A 295 -29.03 14.40 -15.09
N SER A 296 -29.54 13.20 -14.80
CA SER A 296 -30.96 12.88 -14.99
C SER A 296 -31.89 13.71 -14.10
N ARG A 297 -31.45 14.15 -12.92
CA ARG A 297 -32.24 14.96 -11.99
C ARG A 297 -32.00 16.46 -12.14
N PHE A 298 -30.81 16.84 -12.58
CA PHE A 298 -30.38 18.22 -12.74
C PHE A 298 -29.90 18.43 -14.20
N PRO A 299 -30.79 18.69 -15.16
CA PRO A 299 -30.40 18.84 -16.58
C PRO A 299 -29.39 19.97 -16.84
N ALA A 300 -29.34 20.98 -15.96
CA ALA A 300 -28.39 22.09 -16.01
C ALA A 300 -27.07 21.82 -15.24
N LEU A 301 -26.83 20.58 -14.76
CA LEU A 301 -25.67 20.22 -13.95
C LEU A 301 -24.35 20.54 -14.67
N ARG A 302 -23.51 21.34 -14.03
CA ARG A 302 -22.15 21.65 -14.49
C ARG A 302 -21.13 20.72 -13.86
N GLY A 303 -20.19 20.21 -14.65
CA GLY A 303 -19.00 19.52 -14.14
C GLY A 303 -17.80 20.47 -14.00
N PRO A 304 -16.67 19.95 -13.48
CA PRO A 304 -15.39 20.64 -13.54
C PRO A 304 -14.93 20.88 -14.99
N ALA A 305 -13.94 21.74 -15.19
CA ALA A 305 -13.46 22.08 -16.55
C ALA A 305 -12.66 20.94 -17.23
N SER A 306 -12.09 20.06 -16.42
CA SER A 306 -11.49 18.76 -16.78
C SER A 306 -11.83 17.79 -15.66
N ASP A 307 -11.65 16.48 -15.83
CA ASP A 307 -12.00 15.51 -14.79
C ASP A 307 -11.26 15.77 -13.46
N ASP A 308 -11.92 15.41 -12.36
CA ASP A 308 -11.38 15.49 -10.99
C ASP A 308 -10.71 14.18 -10.56
N ILE A 309 -11.23 13.02 -11.00
CA ILE A 309 -10.50 11.75 -10.87
C ILE A 309 -9.16 11.90 -11.58
N CYS A 310 -8.08 11.74 -10.83
CA CYS A 310 -6.76 12.10 -11.32
C CYS A 310 -6.23 11.08 -12.34
N TYR A 311 -5.36 11.54 -13.25
CA TYR A 311 -4.70 10.69 -14.25
C TYR A 311 -4.13 9.40 -13.64
N ALA A 312 -3.51 9.50 -12.46
CA ALA A 312 -2.88 8.40 -11.77
C ALA A 312 -3.87 7.31 -11.32
N THR A 313 -5.08 7.72 -10.91
CA THR A 313 -6.15 6.81 -10.50
C THR A 313 -6.80 6.16 -11.71
N THR A 314 -7.09 6.92 -12.78
CA THR A 314 -7.61 6.40 -14.05
C THR A 314 -6.65 5.37 -14.65
N ASN A 315 -5.39 5.76 -14.86
CA ASN A 315 -4.39 4.89 -15.48
C ASN A 315 -4.14 3.59 -14.67
N ARG A 316 -4.14 3.65 -13.33
CA ARG A 316 -3.98 2.44 -12.48
C ARG A 316 -5.20 1.53 -12.55
N GLN A 317 -6.41 2.08 -12.72
CA GLN A 317 -7.61 1.29 -12.96
C GLN A 317 -7.54 0.63 -14.34
N ASP A 318 -7.20 1.37 -15.40
CA ASP A 318 -7.13 0.80 -16.75
C ASP A 318 -6.00 -0.24 -16.88
N ALA A 319 -4.85 -0.02 -16.23
CA ALA A 319 -3.76 -1.01 -16.16
C ALA A 319 -4.18 -2.28 -15.40
N LEU A 320 -5.03 -2.14 -14.37
CA LEU A 320 -5.63 -3.26 -13.67
C LEU A 320 -6.60 -4.04 -14.57
N LYS A 321 -7.45 -3.38 -15.40
CA LYS A 321 -8.40 -4.06 -16.31
C LYS A 321 -7.66 -5.09 -17.18
N VAL A 322 -6.60 -4.65 -17.85
CA VAL A 322 -5.79 -5.50 -18.76
C VAL A 322 -5.11 -6.66 -18.03
N VAL A 323 -4.64 -6.47 -16.79
CA VAL A 323 -4.02 -7.56 -16.01
C VAL A 323 -5.08 -8.51 -15.42
N ALA A 324 -6.28 -8.02 -15.08
CA ALA A 324 -7.36 -8.82 -14.51
C ALA A 324 -7.90 -9.87 -15.48
N GLU A 325 -7.89 -9.58 -16.78
CA GLU A 325 -8.35 -10.48 -17.85
C GLU A 325 -7.48 -11.74 -18.02
N GLU A 326 -6.18 -11.68 -17.68
CA GLU A 326 -5.23 -12.80 -17.79
C GLU A 326 -4.93 -13.52 -16.45
N ALA A 327 -5.30 -12.93 -15.30
CA ALA A 327 -4.82 -13.37 -13.99
C ALA A 327 -5.75 -14.37 -13.29
N ASP A 328 -5.18 -15.46 -12.75
CA ASP A 328 -5.91 -16.39 -11.85
C ASP A 328 -6.22 -15.73 -10.50
N VAL A 329 -5.32 -14.83 -10.06
CA VAL A 329 -5.40 -14.07 -8.81
C VAL A 329 -4.69 -12.73 -8.96
N LEU A 330 -5.26 -11.69 -8.35
CA LEU A 330 -4.72 -10.34 -8.31
C LEU A 330 -4.22 -9.96 -6.92
N LEU A 331 -3.00 -9.43 -6.86
CA LEU A 331 -2.39 -8.87 -5.67
C LEU A 331 -2.24 -7.35 -5.85
N VAL A 332 -2.80 -6.58 -4.92
CA VAL A 332 -2.69 -5.11 -4.91
C VAL A 332 -1.86 -4.72 -3.69
N VAL A 333 -0.69 -4.12 -3.91
CA VAL A 333 0.15 -3.59 -2.84
C VAL A 333 -0.39 -2.23 -2.38
N GLY A 334 -0.65 -2.10 -1.09
CA GLY A 334 -1.11 -0.85 -0.47
C GLY A 334 -1.76 -1.05 0.91
N SER A 335 -1.91 0.05 1.64
CA SER A 335 -2.47 0.04 3.00
C SER A 335 -3.99 0.15 2.99
N ALA A 336 -4.64 -0.36 4.05
CA ALA A 336 -6.11 -0.45 4.14
C ALA A 336 -6.83 0.91 4.14
N ASN A 337 -6.16 1.99 4.54
CA ASN A 337 -6.68 3.37 4.49
C ASN A 337 -6.51 4.06 3.12
N SER A 338 -5.84 3.44 2.15
CA SER A 338 -5.68 4.00 0.80
C SER A 338 -6.93 3.75 -0.06
N SER A 339 -7.77 4.79 -0.24
CA SER A 339 -8.94 4.74 -1.12
C SER A 339 -8.58 4.18 -2.50
N ASN A 340 -7.51 4.70 -3.13
CA ASN A 340 -7.06 4.23 -4.44
C ASN A 340 -6.72 2.72 -4.43
N SER A 341 -6.01 2.22 -3.41
CA SER A 341 -5.65 0.80 -3.34
C SER A 341 -6.88 -0.09 -3.13
N VAL A 342 -7.84 0.36 -2.33
CA VAL A 342 -9.11 -0.37 -2.08
C VAL A 342 -9.98 -0.38 -3.35
N ARG A 343 -10.11 0.74 -4.08
CA ARG A 343 -10.86 0.80 -5.35
C ARG A 343 -10.34 -0.23 -6.35
N LEU A 344 -9.01 -0.43 -6.47
CA LEU A 344 -8.42 -1.44 -7.35
C LEU A 344 -8.85 -2.88 -6.96
N VAL A 345 -8.85 -3.22 -5.67
CA VAL A 345 -9.26 -4.56 -5.21
C VAL A 345 -10.76 -4.80 -5.42
N GLU A 346 -11.61 -3.81 -5.15
CA GLU A 346 -13.05 -3.92 -5.39
C GLU A 346 -13.37 -4.06 -6.87
N MET A 347 -12.69 -3.29 -7.72
CA MET A 347 -12.85 -3.31 -9.16
C MET A 347 -12.50 -4.67 -9.77
N ALA A 348 -11.35 -5.24 -9.41
CA ALA A 348 -10.95 -6.59 -9.85
C ALA A 348 -11.99 -7.66 -9.44
N ARG A 349 -12.48 -7.61 -8.19
CA ARG A 349 -13.50 -8.55 -7.70
C ARG A 349 -14.82 -8.43 -8.46
N ARG A 350 -15.22 -7.23 -8.86
CA ARG A 350 -16.44 -7.01 -9.68
C ARG A 350 -16.30 -7.50 -11.11
N GLN A 351 -15.07 -7.58 -11.62
CA GLN A 351 -14.74 -8.20 -12.91
C GLN A 351 -14.63 -9.73 -12.82
N GLY A 352 -14.75 -10.31 -11.61
CA GLY A 352 -14.74 -11.75 -11.36
C GLY A 352 -13.38 -12.32 -10.93
N THR A 353 -12.31 -11.54 -11.02
CA THR A 353 -10.95 -11.99 -10.66
C THR A 353 -10.76 -11.96 -9.13
N PRO A 354 -10.34 -13.06 -8.49
CA PRO A 354 -9.99 -13.07 -7.06
C PRO A 354 -8.89 -12.05 -6.78
N ALA A 355 -9.15 -11.07 -5.90
CA ALA A 355 -8.19 -10.00 -5.61
C ALA A 355 -7.98 -9.75 -4.12
N HIS A 356 -6.74 -9.46 -3.75
CA HIS A 356 -6.30 -9.30 -2.35
C HIS A 356 -5.45 -8.02 -2.17
N LEU A 357 -5.80 -7.23 -1.15
CA LEU A 357 -4.97 -6.13 -0.68
C LEU A 357 -3.87 -6.69 0.23
N ILE A 358 -2.61 -6.29 0.01
CA ILE A 358 -1.47 -6.62 0.87
C ILE A 358 -0.66 -5.37 1.18
N GLU A 359 -0.33 -5.15 2.46
CA GLU A 359 0.60 -4.07 2.86
C GLU A 359 2.01 -4.35 2.27
N ASP A 360 2.45 -5.61 2.35
CA ASP A 360 3.74 -6.11 1.86
C ASP A 360 3.69 -7.63 1.62
N ALA A 361 4.82 -8.22 1.20
CA ALA A 361 4.96 -9.66 0.97
C ALA A 361 4.60 -10.54 2.18
N ARG A 362 4.78 -10.07 3.44
CA ARG A 362 4.42 -10.84 4.63
C ARG A 362 2.91 -11.07 4.72
N HIS A 363 2.10 -10.22 4.09
CA HIS A 363 0.63 -10.32 4.12
C HIS A 363 0.06 -11.28 3.07
N LEU A 364 0.89 -11.77 2.14
CA LEU A 364 0.52 -12.79 1.17
C LEU A 364 0.21 -14.11 1.90
N ARG A 365 -0.86 -14.80 1.51
CA ARG A 365 -1.28 -16.09 2.06
C ARG A 365 -1.09 -17.21 1.02
N PRO A 366 -0.60 -18.40 1.40
CA PRO A 366 -0.25 -19.45 0.45
C PRO A 366 -1.45 -19.89 -0.40
N GLU A 367 -2.63 -20.04 0.20
CA GLU A 367 -3.87 -20.46 -0.47
C GLU A 367 -4.34 -19.53 -1.59
N TRP A 368 -3.89 -18.27 -1.63
CA TRP A 368 -4.21 -17.36 -2.75
C TRP A 368 -3.39 -17.67 -4.01
N VAL A 369 -2.21 -18.30 -3.85
CA VAL A 369 -1.27 -18.60 -4.94
C VAL A 369 -1.04 -20.11 -5.14
N THR A 370 -1.63 -20.95 -4.29
CA THR A 370 -1.70 -22.41 -4.46
C THR A 370 -2.62 -22.73 -5.63
N GLY A 371 -2.04 -23.18 -6.75
CA GLY A 371 -2.77 -23.49 -7.97
C GLY A 371 -2.65 -22.43 -9.06
N ALA A 372 -2.54 -21.15 -8.69
CA ALA A 372 -2.36 -20.04 -9.62
C ALA A 372 -1.09 -20.21 -10.47
N SER A 373 -1.28 -20.08 -11.79
CA SER A 373 -0.25 -20.10 -12.83
C SER A 373 0.09 -18.68 -13.29
N VAL A 374 -0.90 -17.78 -13.32
CA VAL A 374 -0.75 -16.35 -13.62
C VAL A 374 -1.18 -15.52 -12.41
N ILE A 375 -0.25 -14.77 -11.85
CA ILE A 375 -0.48 -13.84 -10.74
C ILE A 375 -0.45 -12.41 -11.31
N GLY A 376 -1.58 -11.72 -11.30
CA GLY A 376 -1.62 -10.28 -11.54
C GLY A 376 -1.07 -9.52 -10.33
N LEU A 377 -0.22 -8.53 -10.54
CA LEU A 377 0.37 -7.73 -9.48
C LEU A 377 0.40 -6.24 -9.86
N THR A 378 -0.20 -5.42 -8.99
CA THR A 378 -0.20 -3.96 -9.10
C THR A 378 0.00 -3.32 -7.72
N ALA A 379 0.07 -2.00 -7.68
CA ALA A 379 0.26 -1.23 -6.46
C ALA A 379 -0.48 0.11 -6.56
N GLY A 380 -1.11 0.52 -5.45
CA GLY A 380 -1.82 1.79 -5.39
C GLY A 380 -0.87 3.00 -5.39
N ALA A 381 -1.43 4.18 -5.63
CA ALA A 381 -0.68 5.42 -5.80
C ALA A 381 0.23 5.82 -4.62
N SER A 382 0.00 5.28 -3.41
CA SER A 382 0.80 5.53 -2.21
C SER A 382 1.84 4.46 -1.89
N ALA A 383 1.90 3.36 -2.65
CA ALA A 383 2.77 2.23 -2.36
C ALA A 383 4.19 2.39 -2.98
N PRO A 384 5.27 2.27 -2.19
CA PRO A 384 6.64 2.30 -2.71
C PRO A 384 6.93 1.17 -3.71
N PRO A 385 7.62 1.43 -4.84
CA PRO A 385 8.00 0.40 -5.82
C PRO A 385 8.70 -0.82 -5.20
N ARG A 386 9.61 -0.60 -4.25
CA ARG A 386 10.35 -1.65 -3.53
C ARG A 386 9.47 -2.72 -2.87
N LEU A 387 8.21 -2.41 -2.53
CA LEU A 387 7.27 -3.38 -1.95
C LEU A 387 6.74 -4.34 -3.03
N VAL A 388 6.57 -3.87 -4.26
CA VAL A 388 6.26 -4.71 -5.43
C VAL A 388 7.44 -5.63 -5.73
N ASP A 389 8.65 -5.08 -5.75
CA ASP A 389 9.88 -5.84 -5.99
C ASP A 389 10.07 -6.94 -4.92
N ALA A 390 9.77 -6.63 -3.66
CA ALA A 390 9.79 -7.61 -2.57
C ALA A 390 8.74 -8.72 -2.75
N VAL A 391 7.54 -8.42 -3.25
CA VAL A 391 6.52 -9.44 -3.58
C VAL A 391 6.98 -10.31 -4.75
N VAL A 392 7.53 -9.72 -5.82
CA VAL A 392 8.08 -10.47 -6.98
C VAL A 392 9.22 -11.38 -6.54
N SER A 393 10.17 -10.86 -5.76
CA SER A 393 11.29 -11.64 -5.21
C SER A 393 10.80 -12.82 -4.35
N ALA A 394 9.83 -12.57 -3.46
CA ALA A 394 9.26 -13.59 -2.61
C ALA A 394 8.51 -14.68 -3.40
N LEU A 395 7.75 -14.33 -4.43
CA LEU A 395 7.12 -15.29 -5.34
C LEU A 395 8.16 -16.11 -6.13
N GLY A 396 9.28 -15.49 -6.53
CA GLY A 396 10.39 -16.16 -7.19
C GLY A 396 11.10 -17.21 -6.33
N GLY A 397 10.97 -17.14 -5.00
CA GLY A 397 11.44 -18.19 -4.09
C GLY A 397 10.56 -19.43 -4.01
N LEU A 398 9.40 -19.45 -4.69
CA LEU A 398 8.46 -20.57 -4.70
C LEU A 398 8.58 -21.45 -5.97
N GLY A 399 9.50 -21.18 -6.89
CA GLY A 399 9.69 -21.94 -8.12
C GLY A 399 10.10 -21.06 -9.30
N PRO A 400 10.15 -21.62 -10.52
CA PRO A 400 10.46 -20.84 -11.72
C PRO A 400 9.40 -19.73 -11.92
N LEU A 401 9.87 -18.50 -12.11
CA LEU A 401 9.02 -17.32 -12.27
C LEU A 401 9.44 -16.55 -13.52
N THR A 402 8.48 -16.25 -14.39
CA THR A 402 8.60 -15.21 -15.40
C THR A 402 7.86 -13.96 -14.92
N VAL A 403 8.38 -12.79 -15.27
CA VAL A 403 7.78 -11.50 -14.96
C VAL A 403 7.59 -10.76 -16.28
N GLU A 404 6.36 -10.34 -16.54
CA GLU A 404 5.96 -9.70 -17.79
C GLU A 404 5.18 -8.43 -17.45
N GLU A 405 5.58 -7.29 -18.02
CA GLU A 405 4.93 -6.00 -17.76
C GLU A 405 3.83 -5.70 -18.79
N ARG A 406 2.69 -5.22 -18.31
CA ARG A 406 1.54 -4.76 -19.09
C ARG A 406 1.48 -3.23 -19.01
N GLU A 407 2.32 -2.59 -19.81
CA GLU A 407 2.35 -1.13 -19.95
C GLU A 407 1.24 -0.67 -20.89
N ILE A 408 0.22 0.00 -20.34
CA ILE A 408 -0.89 0.57 -21.13
C ILE A 408 -0.69 2.05 -21.46
N THR A 409 0.12 2.77 -20.67
CA THR A 409 0.39 4.20 -20.83
C THR A 409 1.61 4.64 -20.02
N ARG A 410 2.21 5.78 -20.37
CA ARG A 410 3.36 6.37 -19.67
C ARG A 410 2.96 7.63 -18.91
N GLU A 411 3.30 7.66 -17.63
CA GLU A 411 3.11 8.83 -16.78
C GLU A 411 4.35 9.73 -16.85
N THR A 412 4.21 10.94 -17.39
CA THR A 412 5.30 11.94 -17.54
C THR A 412 5.05 13.22 -16.72
N VAL A 413 4.02 13.21 -15.88
CA VAL A 413 3.63 14.34 -15.03
C VAL A 413 4.61 14.46 -13.86
N HIS A 414 5.13 15.67 -13.63
CA HIS A 414 5.92 16.01 -12.44
C HIS A 414 5.41 17.31 -11.83
N PHE A 415 5.40 17.40 -10.50
CA PHE A 415 4.96 18.60 -9.79
C PHE A 415 6.12 19.28 -9.07
N THR A 416 6.28 20.59 -9.26
CA THR A 416 7.37 21.33 -8.60
C THR A 416 7.19 21.37 -7.08
N LEU A 417 8.32 21.23 -6.38
CA LEU A 417 8.39 21.38 -4.93
C LEU A 417 8.07 22.82 -4.49
N PRO A 418 7.56 23.06 -3.26
CA PRO A 418 7.49 24.37 -2.64
C PRO A 418 8.87 25.04 -2.55
N VAL A 419 8.93 26.37 -2.68
CA VAL A 419 10.20 27.14 -2.63
C VAL A 419 11.00 26.82 -1.35
N ALA A 420 10.32 26.61 -0.23
CA ALA A 420 10.91 26.31 1.08
C ALA A 420 11.75 25.02 1.17
N VAL A 421 11.79 24.19 0.13
CA VAL A 421 12.56 22.93 0.05
C VAL A 421 13.30 22.74 -1.29
N ARG A 422 13.42 23.78 -2.13
CA ARG A 422 14.06 23.67 -3.46
C ARG A 422 15.59 23.64 -3.42
N SER A 423 16.20 24.17 -2.35
CA SER A 423 17.65 24.29 -2.13
C SER A 423 18.31 22.97 -1.77
#